data_AF-A0A2H6BBB3-F1
#
_entry.id   AF-A0A2H6BBB3-F1
#
_cell.length_a   1.000
_cell.length_b   1.000
_cell.length_c   1.000
_cell.angle_alpha   90.00
_cell.angle_beta   90.00
_cell.angle_gamma   90.00
#
_symmetry.space_group_name_H-M   'P 1'
#
loop_
_entity.id
_entity.type
_entity.pdbx_description
1 polymer ?
#
loop_
_entity_poly.entity_id
_entity_poly.type
_entity_poly.pdbx_seq_one_letter_code
_entity_poly.pdbx_strand_id
1 'polypeptide(L)' 'MPSAYASGSVSGAANPAVVAALDLDAMRAFLQRTRPATTAEALRLLRGAFPAAPLRLRVAACEG' A
#
# COMPACT_ATOMS: atom_id res chain seq x y z
N MET A 1 26.81 -4.32 -40.02
CA MET A 1 26.15 -5.41 -39.25
C MET A 1 25.87 -4.89 -37.83
N PRO A 2 24.64 -4.48 -37.47
CA PRO A 2 24.32 -4.20 -36.07
C PRO A 2 23.84 -5.48 -35.37
N SER A 3 24.62 -5.93 -34.39
CA SER A 3 24.22 -6.94 -33.44
C SER A 3 23.66 -6.28 -32.17
N ALA A 4 22.47 -6.75 -31.81
CA ALA A 4 22.12 -7.24 -30.48
C ALA A 4 21.35 -6.34 -29.47
N TYR A 5 20.66 -7.13 -28.63
CA TYR A 5 20.10 -6.90 -27.29
C TYR A 5 18.97 -5.89 -27.08
N ALA A 6 17.74 -6.31 -27.41
CA ALA A 6 16.54 -5.88 -26.70
C ALA A 6 15.76 -7.11 -26.23
N SER A 7 16.25 -7.77 -25.18
CA SER A 7 15.49 -8.80 -24.46
C SER A 7 14.83 -8.14 -23.26
N GLY A 8 13.70 -7.48 -23.49
CA GLY A 8 12.83 -6.97 -22.44
C GLY A 8 12.09 -8.12 -21.80
N SER A 9 12.27 -8.32 -20.50
CA SER A 9 11.28 -8.94 -19.61
C SER A 9 11.67 -8.66 -18.17
N VAL A 10 11.35 -7.46 -17.67
CA VAL A 10 11.13 -7.29 -16.24
C VAL A 10 9.70 -7.73 -15.93
N SER A 11 9.47 -9.05 -15.99
CA SER A 11 8.38 -9.64 -15.23
C SER A 11 8.81 -9.61 -13.77
N GLY A 12 8.83 -8.41 -13.20
CA GLY A 12 8.91 -8.23 -11.76
C GLY A 12 7.65 -8.82 -11.19
N ALA A 13 7.73 -10.07 -10.73
CA ALA A 13 6.78 -10.60 -9.78
C ALA A 13 6.77 -9.61 -8.62
N ALA A 14 5.77 -8.73 -8.61
CA ALA A 14 5.61 -7.72 -7.59
C ALA A 14 5.52 -8.47 -6.28
N ASN A 15 6.61 -8.45 -5.52
CA ASN A 15 6.74 -9.23 -4.31
C ASN A 15 5.58 -8.79 -3.41
N PRO A 16 4.69 -9.69 -2.95
CA PRO A 16 3.50 -9.30 -2.22
C PRO A 16 3.82 -8.48 -0.97
N ALA A 17 5.02 -8.66 -0.40
CA ALA A 17 5.54 -7.82 0.68
C ALA A 17 5.80 -6.36 0.27
N VAL A 18 6.28 -6.12 -0.96
CA VAL A 18 6.49 -4.76 -1.51
C VAL A 18 5.15 -4.09 -1.84
N VAL A 19 4.21 -4.85 -2.41
CA VAL A 19 2.84 -4.36 -2.67
C VAL A 19 2.13 -4.02 -1.36
N ALA A 20 2.26 -4.87 -0.33
CA ALA A 20 1.71 -4.61 1.00
C ALA A 20 2.39 -3.41 1.70
N ALA A 21 3.69 -3.22 1.51
CA ALA A 21 4.42 -2.07 2.05
C ALA A 21 4.00 -0.75 1.37
N LEU A 22 3.76 -0.77 0.06
CA LEU A 22 3.18 0.36 -0.68
C LEU A 22 1.77 0.71 -0.18
N ASP A 23 0.96 -0.32 0.14
CA ASP A 23 -0.39 -0.13 0.68
C ASP A 23 -0.33 0.52 2.08
N LEU A 24 0.60 0.11 2.95
CA LEU A 24 0.79 0.74 4.27
C LEU A 24 1.20 2.21 4.20
N ASP A 25 2.14 2.55 3.32
CA ASP A 25 2.61 3.92 3.19
C ASP A 25 1.49 4.83 2.65
N ALA A 26 0.73 4.35 1.66
CA ALA A 26 -0.46 5.03 1.15
C ALA A 26 -1.54 5.22 2.23
N MET A 27 -1.80 4.19 3.05
CA MET A 27 -2.73 4.27 4.18
C MET A 27 -2.28 5.30 5.23
N ARG A 28 -0.99 5.31 5.59
CA ARG A 28 -0.42 6.28 6.53
C ARG A 28 -0.51 7.70 6.00
N ALA A 29 -0.14 7.93 4.74
CA ALA A 29 -0.27 9.23 4.10
C ALA A 29 -1.73 9.71 4.05
N PHE A 30 -2.67 8.80 3.77
CA PHE A 30 -4.09 9.10 3.79
C PHE A 30 -4.57 9.52 5.18
N LEU A 31 -4.17 8.80 6.23
CA LEU A 31 -4.48 9.14 7.63
C LEU A 31 -3.88 10.48 8.05
N GLN A 32 -2.63 10.77 7.68
CA GLN A 32 -1.98 12.06 7.97
C GLN A 32 -2.73 13.23 7.34
N ARG A 33 -3.33 13.03 6.15
CA ARG A 33 -4.13 14.05 5.46
C ARG A 33 -5.52 14.21 6.05
N THR A 34 -6.17 13.13 6.46
CA THR A 34 -7.51 13.19 7.08
C THR A 34 -7.48 13.61 8.55
N ARG A 35 -6.36 13.40 9.25
CA ARG A 35 -6.20 13.63 10.70
C ARG A 35 -7.39 13.11 11.52
N PRO A 36 -7.69 11.80 11.45
CA PRO A 36 -8.73 11.23 12.30
C PRO A 36 -8.41 11.46 13.77
N ALA A 37 -9.43 11.77 14.56
CA ALA A 37 -9.25 12.06 15.99
C ALA A 37 -9.05 10.80 16.82
N THR A 38 -9.51 9.65 16.33
CA THR A 38 -9.44 8.36 17.03
C THR A 38 -9.05 7.22 16.10
N THR A 39 -8.46 6.16 16.67
CA THR A 39 -8.11 4.94 15.94
C THR A 39 -9.32 4.26 15.29
N ALA A 40 -10.49 4.33 15.93
CA ALA A 40 -11.74 3.79 15.37
C ALA A 40 -12.20 4.55 14.12
N GLU A 41 -12.00 5.86 14.09
CA GLU A 41 -12.30 6.70 12.93
C GLU A 41 -11.31 6.45 11.79
N ALA A 42 -10.01 6.35 12.11
CA ALA A 42 -8.97 5.95 11.17
C ALA A 42 -9.31 4.61 10.48
N LEU A 43 -9.69 3.59 11.24
CA LEU A 43 -10.08 2.28 10.69
C LEU A 43 -11.36 2.35 9.85
N ARG A 44 -12.34 3.20 10.19
CA ARG A 44 -13.54 3.42 9.36
C ARG A 44 -13.17 4.05 8.03
N LEU A 45 -12.33 5.09 8.04
CA LEU A 45 -11.89 5.77 6.83
C LEU A 45 -11.05 4.84 5.94
N LEU A 46 -10.11 4.09 6.53
CA LEU A 46 -9.32 3.09 5.82
C LEU A 46 -10.18 1.96 5.26
N ARG A 47 -11.24 1.54 5.97
CA ARG A 47 -12.18 0.53 5.45
C ARG A 47 -12.94 1.03 4.22
N GLY A 48 -13.24 2.32 4.15
CA GLY A 48 -13.90 2.94 2.99
C GLY A 48 -12.95 3.14 1.81
N ALA A 49 -11.74 3.64 2.07
CA ALA A 49 -10.76 3.95 1.02
C ALA A 49 -10.00 2.70 0.51
N PHE A 50 -9.75 1.72 1.38
CA PHE A 50 -8.97 0.51 1.09
C PHE A 50 -9.73 -0.75 1.53
N PRO A 51 -10.85 -1.09 0.85
CA PRO A 51 -11.67 -2.25 1.22
C PRO A 51 -10.95 -3.59 0.97
N ALA A 52 -10.03 -3.63 -0.01
CA ALA A 52 -9.27 -4.82 -0.38
C ALA A 52 -8.15 -5.17 0.62
N ALA A 53 -7.69 -4.21 1.41
CA ALA A 53 -6.63 -4.43 2.38
C ALA A 53 -7.16 -5.20 3.61
N PRO A 54 -6.48 -6.24 4.11
CA PRO A 54 -6.92 -6.98 5.29
C PRO A 54 -6.87 -6.13 6.56
N LEU A 55 -7.67 -6.50 7.57
CA LEU A 55 -7.78 -5.75 8.83
C LEU A 55 -6.41 -5.54 9.51
N ARG A 56 -5.54 -6.56 9.49
CA ARG A 56 -4.20 -6.48 10.09
C ARG A 56 -3.33 -5.39 9.46
N LEU A 57 -3.43 -5.18 8.14
CA LEU A 57 -2.72 -4.11 7.44
C LEU A 57 -3.25 -2.72 7.85
N ARG A 58 -4.57 -2.58 7.93
CA ARG A 58 -5.22 -1.33 8.36
C ARG A 58 -4.86 -0.96 9.81
N VAL A 59 -4.74 -1.94 10.70
CA VAL A 59 -4.29 -1.72 12.09
C VAL A 59 -2.81 -1.35 12.13
N ALA A 60 -1.95 -2.03 11.35
CA ALA A 60 -0.53 -1.68 11.26
C ALA A 60 -0.29 -0.26 10.74
N ALA A 61 -1.19 0.28 9.90
CA ALA A 61 -1.14 1.70 9.49
C ALA A 61 -1.49 2.68 10.63
N CYS A 62 -2.23 2.25 11.66
CA CYS A 62 -2.61 3.07 12.83
C CYS A 62 -1.59 3.02 14.00
N GLU A 63 -0.81 1.95 14.12
CA GLU A 63 0.17 1.74 15.21
C GLU A 63 1.54 2.39 14.91
N GLY A 64 1.66 3.05 13.76
CA GLY A 64 2.90 3.54 13.16
C GLY A 64 3.29 4.96 13.48
#